data_AF-A0A3D2M7U1-F1
#
_entry.id   AF-A0A3D2M7U1-F1
#
_cell.length_a   1.000
_cell.length_b   1.000
_cell.length_c   1.000
_cell.angle_alpha   90.00
_cell.angle_beta   90.00
_cell.angle_gamma   90.00
#
_symmetry.space_group_name_H-M   'P 1'
#
loop_
_entity.id
_entity.type
_entity.pdbx_description
1 polymer ?
#
loop_
_entity_poly.entity_id
_entity_poly.type
_entity_poly.pdbx_seq_one_letter_code
_entity_poly.pdbx_strand_id
1 'polypeptide(L)' 'MSGSSNLASLLSADRMLIEADKTACLIRWKVRDLKGSERQRQAQLLLSTVPASVQGAVVEALKARAAR' A
#
# COMPACT_ATOMS: atom_id res chain seq x y z
N MET A 1 13.59 -13.72 19.66
CA MET A 1 12.20 -14.23 19.61
C MET A 1 11.90 -14.64 18.18
N SER A 2 11.91 -15.94 17.88
CA SER A 2 11.55 -16.45 16.56
C SER A 2 10.03 -16.50 16.46
N GLY A 3 9.43 -15.37 16.07
CA GLY A 3 8.02 -15.33 15.71
C GLY A 3 7.81 -16.19 14.48
N SER A 4 6.99 -17.23 14.61
CA SER A 4 6.50 -18.01 13.47
C SER A 4 5.99 -17.04 12.40
N SER A 5 6.62 -17.04 11.22
CA SER A 5 6.26 -16.18 10.09
C SER A 5 5.01 -16.68 9.36
N ASN A 6 4.14 -17.42 10.05
CA ASN A 6 2.93 -17.97 9.46
C ASN A 6 1.89 -16.86 9.28
N LEU A 7 1.82 -16.34 8.06
CA LEU A 7 0.84 -15.32 7.67
C LEU A 7 -0.62 -15.80 7.85
N ALA A 8 -0.85 -17.11 7.85
CA ALA A 8 -2.18 -17.69 8.04
C ALA A 8 -2.69 -17.51 9.49
N SER A 9 -1.80 -17.44 10.48
CA SER A 9 -2.18 -17.26 11.90
C SER A 9 -2.36 -15.81 12.33
N LEU A 10 -2.15 -14.85 11.42
CA LEU A 10 -2.29 -13.43 11.74
C LEU A 10 -3.75 -13.06 12.06
N LEU A 11 -3.93 -12.03 12.88
CA LEU A 11 -5.24 -11.44 13.10
C LEU A 11 -5.72 -10.76 11.80
N SER A 12 -7.04 -10.60 11.67
CA SER A 12 -7.62 -9.90 10.51
C SER A 12 -7.06 -8.48 10.34
N ALA A 13 -6.85 -7.76 11.44
CA ALA A 13 -6.26 -6.43 11.43
C ALA A 13 -4.83 -6.43 10.86
N ASP A 14 -3.98 -7.37 11.28
CA ASP A 14 -2.61 -7.48 10.77
C ASP A 14 -2.59 -7.83 9.29
N ARG A 15 -3.49 -8.71 8.84
CA ARG A 15 -3.66 -9.03 7.41
C ARG A 15 -4.05 -7.80 6.60
N MET A 16 -4.93 -6.95 7.12
CA MET A 16 -5.31 -5.70 6.44
C MET A 16 -4.12 -4.76 6.27
N LEU A 17 -3.23 -4.64 7.27
CA LEU A 17 -2.02 -3.83 7.17
C LEU A 17 -1.06 -4.37 6.11
N ILE A 18 -0.93 -5.70 6.01
CA ILE A 18 -0.11 -6.35 4.97
C ILE A 18 -0.69 -6.10 3.58
N GLU A 19 -2.00 -6.27 3.40
CA GLU A 19 -2.65 -6.00 2.11
C GLU A 19 -2.56 -4.53 1.72
N ALA A 20 -2.64 -3.62 2.69
CA ALA A 20 -2.42 -2.20 2.47
C ALA A 20 -0.98 -1.91 1.98
N ASP A 21 0.03 -2.52 2.62
CA ASP A 21 1.44 -2.35 2.22
C ASP A 21 1.75 -2.96 0.85
N LYS A 22 1.16 -4.13 0.53
CA LYS A 22 1.23 -4.74 -0.82
C LYS A 22 0.65 -3.81 -1.87
N THR A 23 -0.52 -3.23 -1.59
CA THR A 23 -1.19 -2.28 -2.48
C THR A 23 -0.33 -1.03 -2.68
N ALA A 24 0.23 -0.46 -1.61
CA ALA A 24 1.15 0.67 -1.69
C ALA A 24 2.40 0.37 -2.53
N CYS A 25 2.97 -0.83 -2.40
CA CYS A 25 4.08 -1.28 -3.24
C CYS A 25 3.69 -1.35 -4.72
N LEU A 26 2.53 -1.94 -5.02
CA LEU A 26 2.03 -2.06 -6.38
C LEU A 26 1.80 -0.68 -7.00
N ILE A 27 1.19 0.26 -6.27
CA ILE A 27 0.99 1.64 -6.72
C ILE A 27 2.34 2.28 -7.07
N ARG A 28 3.33 2.22 -6.15
CA ARG A 28 4.68 2.77 -6.41
C ARG A 28 5.33 2.14 -7.64
N TRP A 29 5.21 0.82 -7.80
CA TRP A 29 5.77 0.11 -8.94
C TRP A 29 5.12 0.53 -10.26
N LYS A 30 3.79 0.64 -10.30
CA LYS A 30 3.02 1.04 -11.49
C LYS A 30 3.33 2.46 -11.96
N VAL A 31 3.74 3.35 -11.05
CA VAL A 31 4.03 4.76 -11.37
C VAL A 31 5.52 5.10 -11.36
N ARG A 32 6.41 4.12 -11.21
CA ARG A 32 7.86 4.36 -10.97
C ARG A 32 8.53 5.13 -12.11
N ASP A 33 8.09 4.89 -13.34
CA ASP A 33 8.68 5.46 -14.56
C ASP A 33 7.96 6.75 -14.99
N LEU A 34 6.87 7.12 -14.31
CA LEU A 34 6.11 8.35 -14.56
C LEU A 34 6.73 9.53 -13.80
N LYS A 35 6.62 10.73 -14.37
CA LYS A 35 7.18 11.97 -13.80
C LYS A 35 6.09 13.02 -13.55
N GLY A 36 6.36 13.90 -12.61
CA GLY A 36 5.54 15.10 -12.35
C GLY A 36 4.04 14.82 -12.16
N SER A 37 3.22 15.60 -12.86
CA SER A 37 1.76 15.54 -12.79
C SER A 37 1.18 14.20 -13.23
N GLU A 38 1.80 13.52 -14.19
CA GLU A 38 1.30 12.24 -14.69
C GLU A 38 1.43 11.14 -13.65
N ARG A 39 2.54 11.13 -12.91
CA ARG A 39 2.74 10.23 -11.77
C ARG A 39 1.65 10.43 -10.72
N GLN A 40 1.35 11.68 -10.39
CA GLN A 40 0.35 12.02 -9.39
C GLN A 40 -1.06 11.61 -9.84
N ARG A 41 -1.43 11.90 -11.09
CA ARG A 41 -2.72 11.51 -11.67
C ARG A 41 -2.90 10.00 -11.66
N GLN A 42 -1.91 9.25 -12.12
CA GLN A 42 -1.98 7.79 -12.14
C GLN A 42 -2.03 7.20 -10.73
N ALA A 43 -1.28 7.76 -9.78
CA ALA A 43 -1.34 7.33 -8.39
C ALA A 43 -2.72 7.56 -7.75
N GLN A 44 -3.35 8.72 -8.02
CA GLN A 44 -4.70 9.02 -7.55
C GLN A 44 -5.75 8.08 -8.16
N LEU A 45 -5.63 7.77 -9.46
CA LEU A 45 -6.52 6.81 -10.12
C LEU A 45 -6.36 5.41 -9.53
N LEU A 46 -5.13 4.95 -9.29
CA LEU A 46 -4.92 3.65 -8.66
C LEU A 46 -5.48 3.63 -7.23
N LEU A 47 -5.31 4.71 -6.46
CA LEU A 47 -5.83 4.83 -5.11
C LEU A 47 -7.36 4.87 -5.06
N SER A 48 -8.05 5.37 -6.09
CA SER A 48 -9.51 5.39 -6.14
C SER A 48 -10.12 4.00 -6.42
N THR A 49 -9.33 3.06 -6.95
CA THR A 49 -9.75 1.64 -7.10
C THR A 49 -9.66 0.84 -5.80
N VAL A 50 -9.01 1.39 -4.77
CA VAL A 50 -8.84 0.75 -3.47
C VAL A 50 -10.15 0.90 -2.66
N PRO A 51 -10.66 -0.17 -2.02
CA PRO A 51 -11.84 -0.06 -1.16
C PRO A 51 -11.65 0.97 -0.04
N ALA A 52 -12.67 1.79 0.22
CA ALA A 52 -12.62 2.87 1.21
C ALA A 52 -12.21 2.39 2.61
N SER A 53 -12.57 1.16 2.99
CA SER A 53 -12.23 0.54 4.28
C SER A 53 -10.74 0.34 4.52
N VAL A 54 -9.92 0.23 3.46
CA VAL A 54 -8.46 0.03 3.54
C VAL A 54 -7.67 1.18 2.95
N GLN A 55 -8.33 2.14 2.29
CA GLN A 55 -7.70 3.26 1.61
C GLN A 55 -6.84 4.11 2.56
N GLY A 56 -7.30 4.35 3.79
CA GLY A 56 -6.53 5.06 4.81
C GLY A 56 -5.20 4.37 5.14
N ALA A 57 -5.23 3.05 5.34
CA ALA A 57 -4.03 2.27 5.62
C ALA A 57 -3.06 2.26 4.42
N VAL A 58 -3.58 2.22 3.19
CA VAL A 58 -2.75 2.32 1.97
C VAL A 58 -2.07 3.69 1.86
N VAL A 59 -2.78 4.77 2.17
CA VAL A 59 -2.20 6.13 2.18
C VAL A 59 -1.07 6.25 3.20
N GLU A 60 -1.27 5.74 4.43
CA GLU A 60 -0.22 5.75 5.45
C GLU A 60 0.99 4.89 5.05
N ALA A 61 0.78 3.72 4.44
CA ALA A 61 1.86 2.90 3.90
C ALA A 61 2.63 3.60 2.76
N LEU A 62 1.93 4.32 1.87
CA LEU A 62 2.56 5.14 0.82
C LEU A 62 3.42 6.26 1.41
N LYS A 63 2.93 6.97 2.43
CA LYS A 63 3.68 8.01 3.14
C LYS A 63 4.93 7.44 3.81
N ALA A 64 4.79 6.35 4.55
CA ALA A 64 5.90 5.68 5.23
C ALA A 64 7.01 5.23 4.26
N ARG A 65 6.65 4.88 3.03
CA ARG A 65 7.59 4.50 1.96
C ARG A 65 8.16 5.68 1.16
N ALA A 66 7.53 6.85 1.21
CA ALA A 66 8.05 8.08 0.62
C ALA A 66 9.06 8.78 1.53
N ALA A 67 8.97 8.57 2.85
CA ALA A 67 9.92 9.07 3.84
C ALA A 67 11.26 8.28 3.89
N ARG A 68 11.42 7.26 3.05
CA ARG A 68 12.62 6.43 2.91
C ARG A 68 13.28 6.70 1.57
#